data_AF-A0A661RA24-F1
#
_entry.id   AF-A0A661RA24-F1
#
_cell.length_a   1.000
_cell.length_b   1.000
_cell.length_c   1.000
_cell.angle_alpha   90.00
_cell.angle_beta   90.00
_cell.angle_gamma   90.00
#
_symmetry.space_group_name_H-M   'P 1'
#
loop_
_entity.id
_entity.type
_entity.pdbx_description
1 polymer ?
#
loop_
_entity_poly.entity_id
_entity_poly.type
_entity_poly.pdbx_seq_one_letter_code
_entity_poly.pdbx_strand_id
1 'polypeptide(L)'
;MISALLFMLGIGAVCGIVLSLSSKIFYVYEDPRIAQVENNLAGANCGGCGYAGCSAAAEAVVNGGAKPSVCVISGKEGVEEVARIMGVDAGSAESRLSYNYCEGGFRADDKYHYMGISSCKAMSSVYGGRRVCSVGCIGLGDCVKACQFNAIKIGPNGYPVVNDDKCVGCGACQQACPKDIIKVTTLSEQLMKFNQTQDALAPCAQTCPAEINIPKYINQIKEGKYKEAVKTIRMRNPLPLACGRVCPHPCEDECRRGIEDEPVSINQLKRFASDFEMNSGSRIPIKCAPDTDKKVAVIGGGPAGLSCAFFLRRIG
;
A
#
# COMPACT_ATOMS: atom_id res chain seq x y z
N MET A 1 -0.34 65.33 -35.51
CA MET A 1 -0.15 64.82 -34.15
C MET A 1 -1.46 64.44 -33.47
N ILE A 2 -2.47 65.31 -33.43
CA ILE A 2 -3.77 65.03 -32.78
C ILE A 2 -4.49 63.82 -33.39
N SER A 3 -4.45 63.67 -34.72
CA SER A 3 -5.06 62.55 -35.44
C SER A 3 -4.47 61.18 -35.07
N ALA A 4 -3.14 61.08 -34.93
CA ALA A 4 -2.48 59.85 -34.51
C ALA A 4 -2.81 59.47 -33.05
N LEU A 5 -2.97 60.49 -32.20
CA LEU A 5 -3.32 60.32 -30.78
C LEU A 5 -4.75 59.81 -30.61
N LEU A 6 -5.70 60.37 -31.37
CA LEU A 6 -7.10 59.89 -31.41
C LEU A 6 -7.22 58.46 -31.95
N PHE A 7 -6.41 58.12 -32.96
CA PHE A 7 -6.42 56.78 -33.54
C PHE A 7 -5.90 55.71 -32.57
N MET A 8 -4.78 55.97 -31.88
CA MET A 8 -4.26 55.07 -30.85
C MET A 8 -5.22 54.94 -29.65
N LEU A 9 -5.86 56.04 -29.23
CA LEU A 9 -6.86 56.02 -28.16
C LEU A 9 -8.09 55.19 -28.57
N GLY A 10 -8.54 55.33 -29.82
CA GLY A 10 -9.67 54.57 -30.37
C GLY A 10 -9.40 53.07 -30.40
N ILE A 11 -8.23 52.64 -30.88
CA ILE A 11 -7.84 51.23 -30.86
C ILE A 11 -7.75 50.71 -29.43
N GLY A 12 -7.13 51.47 -28.51
CA GLY A 12 -7.03 51.08 -27.10
C GLY A 12 -8.40 50.91 -26.44
N ALA A 13 -9.34 51.83 -26.69
CA ALA A 13 -10.70 51.75 -26.18
C ALA A 13 -11.45 50.54 -26.75
N VAL A 14 -11.35 50.29 -28.06
CA VAL A 14 -11.99 49.13 -28.70
C VAL A 14 -11.43 47.82 -28.16
N CYS A 15 -10.10 47.67 -28.08
CA CYS A 15 -9.47 46.47 -27.53
C CYS A 15 -9.84 46.26 -26.05
N GLY A 16 -9.88 47.33 -25.24
CA GLY A 16 -10.30 47.25 -23.85
C GLY A 16 -11.75 46.82 -23.66
N ILE A 17 -12.67 47.34 -24.49
CA ILE A 17 -14.09 46.95 -24.49
C ILE A 17 -14.24 45.49 -24.90
N VAL A 18 -13.55 45.05 -25.96
CA VAL A 18 -13.59 43.66 -26.43
C VAL A 18 -13.07 42.70 -25.36
N LEU A 19 -11.96 43.03 -24.69
CA LEU A 19 -11.42 42.21 -23.60
C LEU A 19 -12.35 42.18 -22.38
N SER A 20 -12.97 43.31 -22.03
CA SER A 20 -13.92 43.37 -20.90
C SER A 20 -15.19 42.56 -21.18
N LEU A 21 -15.73 42.62 -22.40
CA LEU A 21 -16.86 41.80 -22.83
C LEU A 21 -16.50 40.32 -22.87
N SER A 22 -15.32 39.98 -23.41
CA SER A 22 -14.84 38.60 -23.46
C SER A 22 -14.64 38.02 -22.05
N SER A 23 -14.07 38.80 -21.13
CA SER A 23 -13.88 38.39 -19.73
C SER A 23 -15.20 38.06 -19.03
N LYS A 24 -16.28 38.79 -19.33
CA LYS A 24 -17.62 38.51 -18.77
C LYS A 24 -18.33 37.35 -19.46
N ILE A 25 -18.24 37.26 -20.79
CA ILE A 25 -18.90 36.19 -21.58
C ILE A 25 -18.27 34.83 -21.28
N PHE A 26 -16.95 34.79 -21.12
CA PHE A 26 -16.19 33.55 -20.84
C PHE A 26 -15.80 33.40 -19.37
N TYR A 27 -16.50 34.09 -18.46
CA TYR A 27 -16.28 33.90 -17.03
C TYR A 27 -16.72 32.48 -16.64
N VAL A 28 -15.74 31.63 -16.34
CA VAL A 28 -15.97 30.30 -15.78
C VAL A 28 -16.01 30.45 -14.27
N TYR A 29 -17.15 30.10 -13.66
CA TYR A 29 -17.28 30.08 -12.21
C TYR A 29 -16.49 28.89 -11.65
N GLU A 30 -15.38 29.18 -10.97
CA GLU A 30 -14.66 28.19 -10.17
C GLU A 30 -15.14 28.23 -8.72
N ASP A 31 -15.47 27.07 -8.18
CA ASP A 31 -15.81 26.95 -6.76
C ASP A 31 -14.61 27.38 -5.91
N PRO A 32 -14.74 28.39 -5.02
CA PRO A 32 -13.63 28.90 -4.22
C PRO A 32 -13.00 27.84 -3.31
N ARG A 33 -13.71 26.74 -3.03
CA ARG A 33 -13.17 25.59 -2.29
C ARG A 33 -12.06 24.89 -3.06
N ILE A 34 -12.05 24.91 -4.39
CA ILE A 34 -11.01 24.24 -5.19
C ILE A 34 -9.64 24.87 -4.89
N ALA A 35 -9.56 26.20 -4.94
CA ALA A 35 -8.33 26.92 -4.61
C ALA A 35 -7.90 26.72 -3.14
N GLN A 36 -8.87 26.67 -2.21
CA GLN A 36 -8.58 26.41 -0.79
C GLN A 36 -8.04 24.99 -0.57
N VAL A 37 -8.63 23.99 -1.23
CA VAL A 37 -8.16 22.60 -1.16
C VAL A 37 -6.77 22.50 -1.79
N GLU A 38 -6.57 23.07 -2.98
CA GLU A 38 -5.30 23.02 -3.70
C GLU A 38 -4.13 23.61 -2.90
N ASN A 39 -4.34 24.74 -2.22
CA ASN A 39 -3.34 25.37 -1.36
C ASN A 39 -2.90 24.51 -0.17
N ASN A 40 -3.71 23.52 0.21
CA ASN A 40 -3.42 22.57 1.29
C ASN A 40 -2.91 21.22 0.78
N LEU A 41 -2.84 21.03 -0.55
CA LEU A 41 -2.10 19.93 -1.16
C LEU A 41 -0.62 20.30 -1.27
N ALA A 42 0.24 19.33 -1.57
CA ALA A 42 1.68 19.54 -1.64
C ALA A 42 2.15 20.45 -2.82
N GLY A 43 1.27 20.84 -3.74
CA GLY A 43 1.61 21.67 -4.91
C GLY A 43 2.59 21.03 -5.91
N ALA A 44 3.04 19.80 -5.67
CA ALA A 44 4.12 19.16 -6.43
C ALA A 44 3.72 18.64 -7.81
N ASN A 45 2.43 18.61 -8.16
CA ASN A 45 1.91 18.11 -9.44
C ASN A 45 2.50 16.74 -9.88
N CYS A 46 2.80 15.87 -8.92
CA CYS A 46 3.57 14.64 -9.16
C CYS A 46 2.73 13.44 -9.61
N GLY A 47 1.40 13.57 -9.68
CA GLY A 47 0.48 12.51 -10.08
C GLY A 47 0.34 11.32 -9.11
N GLY A 48 0.96 11.36 -7.92
CA GLY A 48 0.96 10.25 -6.96
C GLY A 48 -0.43 9.89 -6.42
N CYS A 49 -1.39 10.80 -6.52
CA CYS A 49 -2.78 10.60 -6.15
C CYS A 49 -3.66 10.03 -7.28
N GLY A 50 -3.13 9.87 -8.50
CA GLY A 50 -3.88 9.38 -9.66
C GLY A 50 -4.57 10.46 -10.51
N TYR A 51 -4.39 11.74 -10.17
CA TYR A 51 -4.91 12.88 -10.92
C TYR A 51 -3.80 13.59 -11.72
N ALA A 52 -4.19 14.29 -12.79
CA ALA A 52 -3.27 14.96 -13.71
C ALA A 52 -2.46 16.11 -13.07
N GLY A 53 -2.94 16.66 -11.95
CA GLY A 53 -2.29 17.75 -11.21
C GLY A 53 -2.97 18.02 -9.87
N CYS A 54 -2.43 18.95 -9.08
CA CYS A 54 -2.96 19.35 -7.79
C CYS A 54 -4.35 20.00 -7.93
N SER A 55 -4.55 20.87 -8.92
CA SER A 55 -5.86 21.50 -9.19
C SER A 55 -6.92 20.46 -9.58
N ALA A 56 -6.56 19.49 -10.43
CA ALA A 56 -7.46 18.38 -10.80
C ALA A 56 -7.78 17.47 -9.60
N ALA A 57 -6.83 17.24 -8.70
CA ALA A 57 -7.06 16.51 -7.47
C ALA A 57 -7.98 17.29 -6.51
N ALA A 58 -7.78 18.61 -6.40
CA ALA A 58 -8.61 19.48 -5.58
C ALA A 58 -10.06 19.55 -6.09
N GLU A 59 -10.24 19.70 -7.41
CA GLU A 59 -11.56 19.64 -8.06
C GLU A 59 -12.25 18.29 -7.80
N ALA A 60 -11.52 17.18 -7.90
CA ALA A 60 -12.07 15.86 -7.60
C ALA A 60 -12.49 15.70 -6.13
N VAL A 61 -11.78 16.32 -5.18
CA VAL A 61 -12.17 16.34 -3.77
C VAL A 61 -13.45 17.16 -3.59
N VAL A 62 -13.50 18.37 -4.16
CA VAL A 62 -14.67 19.26 -4.06
C VAL A 62 -15.93 18.64 -4.66
N ASN A 63 -15.78 17.92 -5.77
CA ASN A 63 -16.87 17.22 -6.45
C ASN A 63 -17.22 15.85 -5.83
N GLY A 64 -16.54 15.43 -4.76
CA GLY A 64 -16.80 14.15 -4.08
C GLY A 64 -16.24 12.91 -4.77
N GLY A 65 -15.46 13.06 -5.83
CA GLY A 65 -14.75 11.96 -6.52
C GLY A 65 -13.48 11.47 -5.80
N ALA A 66 -12.97 12.25 -4.83
CA ALA A 66 -11.78 11.91 -4.04
C ALA A 66 -11.98 12.20 -2.54
N LYS A 67 -11.29 11.45 -1.69
CA LYS A 67 -11.25 11.70 -0.24
C LYS A 67 -10.35 12.90 0.08
N PRO A 68 -10.57 13.61 1.21
CA PRO A 68 -9.67 14.68 1.69
C PRO A 68 -8.21 14.25 1.81
N SER A 69 -7.97 12.96 2.05
CA SER A 69 -6.64 12.34 2.14
C SER A 69 -5.97 12.02 0.80
N VAL A 70 -6.46 12.58 -0.31
CA VAL A 70 -5.95 12.31 -1.68
C VAL A 70 -4.46 12.63 -1.82
N CYS A 71 -3.97 13.69 -1.15
CA CYS A 71 -2.57 14.07 -1.17
C CYS A 71 -1.83 13.47 0.02
N VAL A 72 -1.08 12.40 -0.23
CA VAL A 72 -0.29 11.72 0.81
C VAL A 72 0.91 12.58 1.26
N ILE A 73 1.38 13.50 0.42
CA ILE A 73 2.56 14.32 0.67
C ILE A 73 2.27 15.46 1.66
N SER A 74 1.05 15.99 1.68
CA SER A 74 0.66 17.11 2.57
C SER A 74 0.55 16.71 4.05
N GLY A 75 0.72 15.42 4.36
CA GLY A 75 0.70 14.92 5.72
C GLY A 75 -0.68 15.07 6.38
N LYS A 76 -0.72 14.93 7.71
CA LYS A 76 -1.97 14.99 8.48
C LYS A 76 -2.59 16.39 8.49
N GLU A 77 -1.76 17.42 8.69
CA GLU A 77 -2.20 18.82 8.79
C GLU A 77 -2.94 19.27 7.52
N GLY A 78 -2.40 18.96 6.34
CA GLY A 78 -3.07 19.28 5.08
C GLY A 78 -4.38 18.53 4.89
N VAL A 79 -4.48 17.27 5.36
CA VAL A 79 -5.72 16.49 5.26
C VAL A 79 -6.80 17.01 6.21
N GLU A 80 -6.43 17.38 7.43
CA GLU A 80 -7.36 17.96 8.41
C GLU A 80 -7.93 19.31 7.94
N GLU A 81 -7.10 20.14 7.30
CA GLU A 81 -7.53 21.40 6.70
C GLU A 81 -8.48 21.18 5.52
N VAL A 82 -8.10 20.30 4.57
CA VAL A 82 -8.95 19.95 3.42
C VAL A 82 -10.29 19.37 3.87
N ALA A 83 -10.29 18.55 4.90
CA ALA A 83 -11.51 17.99 5.47
C ALA A 83 -12.41 19.04 6.11
N ARG A 84 -11.81 20.01 6.81
CA ARG A 84 -12.53 21.16 7.37
C ARG A 84 -13.18 22.01 6.28
N ILE A 85 -12.45 22.29 5.19
CA ILE A 85 -12.97 23.02 4.02
C ILE A 85 -14.16 22.28 3.40
N MET A 86 -14.07 20.95 3.33
CA MET A 86 -15.09 20.10 2.75
C MET A 86 -16.27 19.79 3.69
N GLY A 87 -16.16 20.15 4.98
CA GLY A 87 -17.17 19.83 5.99
C GLY A 87 -17.34 18.33 6.22
N VAL A 88 -16.31 17.54 5.92
CA VAL A 88 -16.31 16.08 6.10
C VAL A 88 -15.33 15.71 7.20
N ASP A 89 -15.57 14.58 7.86
CA ASP A 89 -14.59 14.00 8.77
C ASP A 89 -13.26 13.79 8.01
N ALA A 90 -12.14 14.18 8.62
CA ALA A 90 -10.84 14.09 7.97
C ALA A 90 -10.49 12.67 7.53
N GLY A 91 -11.16 11.68 8.11
CA GLY A 91 -10.72 10.31 8.06
C GLY A 91 -9.37 10.21 8.75
N SER A 92 -9.14 9.13 9.47
CA SER A 92 -7.78 8.80 9.86
C SER A 92 -6.96 8.58 8.57
N ALA A 93 -6.19 9.60 8.16
CA ALA A 93 -5.32 9.51 7.00
C ALA A 93 -4.20 8.52 7.32
N GLU A 94 -4.45 7.25 7.01
CA GLU A 94 -3.46 6.20 7.17
C GLU A 94 -2.33 6.36 6.16
N SER A 95 -1.10 6.20 6.64
CA SER A 95 0.06 6.13 5.74
C SER A 95 -0.06 4.91 4.85
N ARG A 96 -0.15 5.16 3.54
CA ARG A 96 -0.05 4.12 2.52
C ARG A 96 1.41 3.73 2.36
N LEU A 97 1.72 2.44 2.43
CA LEU A 97 3.08 1.95 2.26
C LEU A 97 3.14 0.90 1.15
N SER A 98 4.30 0.78 0.53
CA SER A 98 4.57 -0.22 -0.49
C SER A 98 4.93 -1.56 0.16
N TYR A 99 4.31 -2.63 -0.28
CA TYR A 99 4.54 -3.99 0.20
C TYR A 99 4.85 -4.91 -0.98
N ASN A 100 5.84 -5.79 -0.78
CA ASN A 100 6.15 -6.86 -1.71
C ASN A 100 5.47 -8.16 -1.27
N TYR A 101 4.72 -8.79 -2.17
CA TYR A 101 4.05 -10.08 -1.94
C TYR A 101 4.82 -11.28 -2.49
N CYS A 102 5.94 -11.08 -3.20
CA CYS A 102 6.77 -12.18 -3.67
C CYS A 102 7.83 -12.57 -2.63
N GLU A 103 7.78 -13.83 -2.23
CA GLU A 103 8.73 -14.48 -1.31
C GLU A 103 9.53 -15.61 -1.99
N GLY A 104 9.22 -15.89 -3.26
CA GLY A 104 9.81 -16.99 -4.02
C GLY A 104 11.21 -16.68 -4.55
N GLY A 105 11.42 -15.48 -5.09
CA GLY A 105 12.75 -15.04 -5.53
C GLY A 105 13.49 -16.04 -6.43
N PHE A 106 14.72 -16.37 -6.07
CA PHE A 106 15.59 -17.34 -6.76
C PHE A 106 15.20 -18.81 -6.59
N ARG A 107 14.14 -19.14 -5.83
CA ARG A 107 13.69 -20.54 -5.67
C ARG A 107 13.06 -21.12 -6.94
N ALA A 108 12.66 -20.26 -7.89
CA ALA A 108 12.13 -20.69 -9.16
C ALA A 108 13.22 -20.63 -10.23
N ASP A 109 13.40 -21.74 -10.93
CA ASP A 109 14.35 -21.85 -12.03
C ASP A 109 14.02 -20.87 -13.17
N ASP A 110 15.04 -20.57 -13.97
CA ASP A 110 14.88 -19.77 -15.18
C ASP A 110 14.52 -20.68 -16.37
N LYS A 111 13.48 -20.32 -17.12
CA LYS A 111 13.04 -20.96 -18.36
C LYS A 111 14.04 -20.73 -19.51
N TYR A 112 14.72 -19.60 -19.49
CA TYR A 112 15.62 -19.15 -20.55
C TYR A 112 16.60 -18.09 -20.02
N HIS A 113 17.73 -17.94 -20.70
CA HIS A 113 18.67 -16.85 -20.47
C HIS A 113 18.24 -15.62 -21.28
N TYR A 114 17.99 -14.50 -20.62
CA TYR A 114 17.51 -13.28 -21.27
C TYR A 114 18.66 -12.31 -21.55
N MET A 115 18.88 -12.00 -22.83
CA MET A 115 19.90 -11.04 -23.30
C MET A 115 19.28 -9.77 -23.90
N GLY A 116 18.15 -9.31 -23.35
CA GLY A 116 17.46 -8.10 -23.82
C GLY A 116 17.64 -6.90 -22.89
N ILE A 117 16.78 -5.89 -23.08
CA ILE A 117 16.75 -4.67 -22.26
C ILE A 117 16.49 -5.05 -20.80
N SER A 118 17.32 -4.52 -19.88
CA SER A 118 17.18 -4.71 -18.43
C SER A 118 15.98 -3.94 -17.88
N SER A 119 14.77 -4.40 -18.20
CA SER A 119 13.49 -3.94 -17.64
C SER A 119 12.55 -5.12 -17.39
N CYS A 120 11.92 -5.15 -16.22
CA CYS A 120 10.85 -6.11 -15.90
C CYS A 120 9.75 -6.07 -16.97
N LYS A 121 9.35 -4.89 -17.44
CA LYS A 121 8.31 -4.74 -18.49
C LYS A 121 8.74 -5.40 -19.80
N ALA A 122 9.95 -5.13 -20.26
CA ALA A 122 10.49 -5.76 -21.47
C ALA A 122 10.64 -7.28 -21.32
N MET A 123 11.12 -7.76 -20.18
CA MET A 123 11.26 -9.21 -19.97
C MET A 123 9.89 -9.90 -19.83
N SER A 124 8.89 -9.23 -19.27
CA SER A 124 7.55 -9.81 -19.09
C SER A 124 6.81 -10.08 -20.40
N SER A 125 7.13 -9.37 -21.49
CA SER A 125 6.52 -9.64 -22.80
C SER A 125 7.06 -10.91 -23.46
N VAL A 126 8.22 -11.41 -23.01
CA VAL A 126 8.82 -12.65 -23.48
C VAL A 126 8.39 -13.78 -22.54
N TYR A 127 7.48 -14.65 -22.98
CA TYR A 127 6.99 -15.81 -22.20
C TYR A 127 6.51 -15.52 -20.76
N GLY A 128 6.07 -14.28 -20.49
CA GLY A 128 5.65 -13.86 -19.16
C GLY A 128 6.81 -13.65 -18.17
N GLY A 129 8.06 -13.60 -18.63
CA GLY A 129 9.25 -13.44 -17.78
C GLY A 129 10.10 -14.70 -17.65
N ARG A 130 11.35 -14.53 -17.20
CA ARG A 130 12.35 -15.61 -17.18
C ARG A 130 12.04 -16.77 -16.23
N ARG A 131 11.22 -16.57 -15.20
CA ARG A 131 11.01 -17.57 -14.15
C ARG A 131 10.01 -18.64 -14.59
N VAL A 132 10.23 -19.89 -14.18
CA VAL A 132 9.23 -20.97 -14.25
C VAL A 132 7.96 -20.56 -13.50
N CYS A 133 8.12 -19.90 -12.34
CA CYS A 133 7.02 -19.27 -11.60
C CYS A 133 6.40 -18.12 -12.40
N SER A 134 5.13 -18.27 -12.79
CA SER A 134 4.39 -17.30 -13.62
C SER A 134 3.94 -16.05 -12.86
N VAL A 135 3.80 -16.13 -11.54
CA VAL A 135 3.26 -15.06 -10.67
C VAL A 135 4.33 -14.31 -9.86
N GLY A 136 5.57 -14.82 -9.87
CA GLY A 136 6.66 -14.35 -9.03
C GLY A 136 7.45 -13.17 -9.62
N CYS A 137 8.31 -12.58 -8.78
CA CYS A 137 9.18 -11.48 -9.17
C CYS A 137 10.22 -11.97 -10.17
N ILE A 138 10.44 -11.18 -11.22
CA ILE A 138 11.40 -11.48 -12.28
C ILE A 138 12.82 -11.01 -11.89
N GLY A 139 12.91 -10.02 -11.00
CA GLY A 139 14.16 -9.58 -10.35
C GLY A 139 14.99 -8.55 -11.12
N LEU A 140 14.44 -7.85 -12.13
CA LEU A 140 15.16 -6.80 -12.87
C LEU A 140 15.08 -5.39 -12.24
N GLY A 141 14.20 -5.19 -11.25
CA GLY A 141 14.24 -3.98 -10.43
C GLY A 141 13.59 -2.72 -11.01
N ASP A 142 12.62 -2.81 -11.92
CA ASP A 142 11.87 -1.63 -12.40
C ASP A 142 11.25 -0.82 -11.25
N CYS A 143 10.76 -1.50 -10.21
CA CYS A 143 10.27 -0.86 -8.99
C CYS A 143 11.34 -0.07 -8.22
N VAL A 144 12.60 -0.51 -8.27
CA VAL A 144 13.74 0.20 -7.68
C VAL A 144 14.04 1.45 -8.50
N LYS A 145 14.09 1.31 -9.83
CA LYS A 145 14.30 2.45 -10.76
C LYS A 145 13.21 3.51 -10.65
N ALA A 146 11.97 3.10 -10.43
CA ALA A 146 10.83 3.99 -10.24
C ALA A 146 10.82 4.71 -8.87
N CYS A 147 11.59 4.23 -7.90
CA CYS A 147 11.55 4.77 -6.54
C CYS A 147 12.51 5.95 -6.38
N GLN A 148 11.98 7.18 -6.43
CA GLN A 148 12.77 8.40 -6.20
C GLN A 148 13.27 8.57 -4.75
N PHE A 149 12.66 7.85 -3.80
CA PHE A 149 12.95 7.95 -2.37
C PHE A 149 13.96 6.90 -1.88
N ASN A 150 14.49 6.06 -2.78
CA ASN A 150 15.39 4.95 -2.42
C ASN A 150 14.82 4.01 -1.34
N ALA A 151 13.50 3.84 -1.32
CA ALA A 151 12.80 3.00 -0.36
C ALA A 151 12.82 1.50 -0.73
N ILE A 152 13.16 1.14 -1.97
CA ILE A 152 13.12 -0.24 -2.45
C ILE A 152 14.49 -0.67 -2.91
N LYS A 153 14.91 -1.90 -2.56
CA LYS A 153 16.13 -2.54 -3.05
C LYS A 153 15.85 -3.99 -3.43
N ILE A 154 16.55 -4.55 -4.41
CA ILE A 154 16.50 -6.00 -4.64
C ILE A 154 17.30 -6.69 -3.53
N GLY A 155 16.63 -7.55 -2.77
CA GLY A 155 17.23 -8.32 -1.69
C GLY A 155 18.09 -9.48 -2.20
N PRO A 156 18.84 -10.15 -1.31
CA PRO A 156 19.72 -11.26 -1.65
C PRO A 156 18.98 -12.46 -2.26
N ASN A 157 17.68 -12.59 -1.98
CA ASN A 157 16.83 -13.65 -2.49
C ASN A 157 16.23 -13.33 -3.87
N GLY A 158 16.53 -12.17 -4.48
CA GLY A 158 16.13 -11.85 -5.85
C GLY A 158 14.74 -11.20 -6.01
N TYR A 159 14.14 -10.72 -4.91
CA TYR A 159 12.88 -9.98 -4.89
C TYR A 159 13.05 -8.62 -4.20
N PRO A 160 12.16 -7.63 -4.45
CA PRO A 160 12.24 -6.31 -3.83
C PRO A 160 11.93 -6.32 -2.33
N VAL A 161 12.77 -5.65 -1.55
CA VAL A 161 12.57 -5.38 -0.12
C VAL A 161 12.31 -3.88 0.02
N VAL A 162 11.20 -3.56 0.69
CA VAL A 162 10.79 -2.16 0.95
C VAL A 162 11.23 -1.77 2.35
N ASN A 163 11.74 -0.55 2.48
CA ASN A 163 12.00 0.10 3.75
C ASN A 163 10.81 1.03 4.07
N ASP A 164 10.07 0.67 5.11
CA ASP A 164 8.87 1.37 5.56
C ASP A 164 9.16 2.82 5.96
N ASP A 165 10.33 3.11 6.54
CA ASP A 165 10.70 4.45 7.03
C ASP A 165 10.97 5.44 5.89
N LYS A 166 11.35 4.95 4.72
CA LYS A 166 11.63 5.76 3.52
C LYS A 166 10.46 5.80 2.54
N CYS A 167 9.49 4.92 2.70
CA CYS A 167 8.40 4.79 1.74
C CYS A 167 7.34 5.87 2.01
N VAL A 168 7.09 6.72 1.01
CA VAL A 168 6.06 7.76 1.08
C VAL A 168 4.71 7.34 0.48
N GLY A 169 4.58 6.09 0.02
CA GLY A 169 3.30 5.59 -0.52
C GLY A 169 2.85 6.16 -1.86
N CYS A 170 3.75 6.69 -2.69
CA CYS A 170 3.39 7.37 -3.94
C CYS A 170 2.87 6.47 -5.09
N GLY A 171 2.93 5.14 -4.96
CA GLY A 171 2.40 4.22 -5.99
C GLY A 171 3.28 3.98 -7.22
N ALA A 172 4.37 4.73 -7.43
CA ALA A 172 5.22 4.61 -8.63
C ALA A 172 5.76 3.18 -8.85
N CYS A 173 6.15 2.50 -7.78
CA CYS A 173 6.64 1.12 -7.82
C CYS A 173 5.56 0.09 -8.18
N GLN A 174 4.31 0.32 -7.78
CA GLN A 174 3.17 -0.52 -8.13
C GLN A 174 2.87 -0.38 -9.63
N GLN A 175 2.83 0.85 -10.15
CA GLN A 175 2.62 1.11 -11.58
C GLN A 175 3.74 0.52 -12.46
N ALA A 176 4.98 0.56 -11.97
CA ALA A 176 6.14 0.00 -12.67
C ALA A 176 6.19 -1.54 -12.66
N CYS A 177 5.38 -2.23 -11.84
CA CYS A 177 5.44 -3.67 -11.70
C CYS A 177 4.53 -4.37 -12.73
N PRO A 178 5.06 -5.01 -13.79
CA PRO A 178 4.23 -5.69 -14.79
C PRO A 178 3.58 -6.98 -14.25
N LYS A 179 4.02 -7.45 -13.09
CA LYS A 179 3.49 -8.65 -12.40
C LYS A 179 2.54 -8.33 -11.26
N ASP A 180 2.32 -7.03 -10.99
CA ASP A 180 1.39 -6.58 -9.94
C ASP A 180 1.70 -7.12 -8.53
N ILE A 181 2.99 -7.37 -8.26
CA ILE A 181 3.49 -7.98 -7.01
C ILE A 181 3.66 -6.94 -5.91
N ILE A 182 4.05 -5.72 -6.28
CA ILE A 182 4.17 -4.62 -5.34
C ILE A 182 2.82 -3.92 -5.27
N LYS A 183 2.27 -3.80 -4.06
CA LYS A 183 1.04 -3.06 -3.81
C LYS A 183 1.29 -1.97 -2.79
N VAL A 184 0.65 -0.82 -3.00
CA VAL A 184 0.63 0.29 -2.07
C VAL A 184 -0.72 0.33 -1.37
N THR A 185 -0.72 -0.10 -0.11
CA THR A 185 -1.93 -0.29 0.70
C THR A 185 -1.79 0.39 2.06
N THR A 186 -2.91 0.70 2.70
CA THR A 186 -2.92 1.10 4.11
C THR A 186 -2.87 -0.12 5.04
N LEU A 187 -2.68 0.11 6.35
CA LEU A 187 -2.71 -0.96 7.33
C LEU A 187 -4.11 -1.59 7.41
N SER A 188 -5.15 -0.76 7.45
CA SER A 188 -6.52 -1.25 7.53
C SER A 188 -6.94 -2.06 6.31
N GLU A 189 -6.52 -1.65 5.11
CA GLU A 189 -6.72 -2.43 3.88
C GLU A 189 -6.06 -3.81 3.97
N GLN A 190 -4.84 -3.89 4.54
CA GLN A 190 -4.16 -5.18 4.72
C GLN A 190 -4.85 -6.08 5.73
N LEU A 191 -5.37 -5.52 6.83
CA LEU A 191 -6.03 -6.29 7.87
C LEU A 191 -7.41 -6.78 7.42
N MET A 192 -8.12 -5.98 6.63
CA MET A 192 -9.45 -6.29 6.11
C MET A 192 -9.43 -7.11 4.82
N LYS A 193 -8.27 -7.28 4.17
CA LYS A 193 -8.15 -8.20 3.03
C LYS A 193 -8.33 -9.65 3.51
N PHE A 194 -9.23 -10.37 2.86
CA PHE A 194 -9.35 -11.82 2.94
C PHE A 194 -8.79 -12.47 1.68
N ASN A 195 -8.38 -13.73 1.81
CA ASN A 195 -7.93 -14.54 0.69
C ASN A 195 -9.06 -14.70 -0.35
N GLN A 196 -8.70 -14.58 -1.62
CA GLN A 196 -9.62 -14.73 -2.74
C GLN A 196 -9.21 -15.94 -3.61
N THR A 197 -10.14 -16.47 -4.40
CA THR A 197 -9.90 -17.64 -5.24
C THR A 197 -8.81 -17.42 -6.30
N GLN A 198 -8.61 -16.18 -6.72
CA GLN A 198 -7.55 -15.76 -7.64
C GLN A 198 -6.18 -15.54 -6.99
N ASP A 199 -6.09 -15.52 -5.65
CA ASP A 199 -4.81 -15.29 -4.98
C ASP A 199 -3.91 -16.53 -5.13
N ALA A 200 -2.64 -16.31 -5.51
CA ALA A 200 -1.64 -17.37 -5.62
C ALA A 200 -1.08 -17.77 -4.24
N LEU A 201 -1.88 -18.50 -3.48
CA LEU A 201 -1.59 -18.88 -2.09
C LEU A 201 -1.04 -20.30 -1.97
N ALA A 202 -0.20 -20.53 -0.95
CA ALA A 202 0.22 -21.88 -0.58
C ALA A 202 -0.93 -22.64 0.09
N PRO A 203 -1.07 -23.96 -0.10
CA PRO A 203 -2.15 -24.75 0.50
C PRO A 203 -2.26 -24.58 2.01
N CYS A 204 -1.13 -24.56 2.72
CA CYS A 204 -1.12 -24.34 4.17
C CYS A 204 -1.75 -22.99 4.59
N ALA A 205 -1.60 -21.93 3.79
CA ALA A 205 -2.22 -20.64 4.04
C ALA A 205 -3.72 -20.62 3.70
N GLN A 206 -4.13 -21.41 2.69
CA GLN A 206 -5.54 -21.58 2.31
C GLN A 206 -6.33 -22.36 3.37
N THR A 207 -5.74 -23.41 3.93
CA THR A 207 -6.39 -24.26 4.95
C THR A 207 -6.40 -23.62 6.34
N CYS A 208 -5.56 -22.60 6.58
CA CYS A 208 -5.54 -21.91 7.87
C CYS A 208 -6.81 -21.05 8.04
N PRO A 209 -7.63 -21.27 9.08
CA PRO A 209 -8.84 -20.46 9.29
C PRO A 209 -8.56 -18.98 9.56
N ALA A 210 -7.34 -18.66 10.03
CA ALA A 210 -6.89 -17.29 10.22
C ALA A 210 -6.17 -16.74 8.97
N GLU A 211 -5.97 -17.52 7.90
CA GLU A 211 -5.29 -17.09 6.67
C GLU A 211 -3.88 -16.53 6.93
N ILE A 212 -3.16 -17.10 7.89
CA ILE A 212 -1.79 -16.69 8.21
C ILE A 212 -0.88 -16.99 7.01
N ASN A 213 -0.02 -16.04 6.64
CA ASN A 213 1.03 -16.29 5.67
C ASN A 213 2.13 -17.19 6.27
N ILE A 214 1.86 -18.50 6.24
CA ILE A 214 2.71 -19.55 6.80
C ILE A 214 4.08 -19.64 6.12
N PRO A 215 4.18 -19.64 4.78
CA PRO A 215 5.48 -19.65 4.09
C PRO A 215 6.39 -18.51 4.54
N LYS A 216 5.83 -17.31 4.72
CA LYS A 216 6.59 -16.11 5.13
C LYS A 216 7.22 -16.26 6.49
N TYR A 217 6.43 -16.60 7.52
CA TYR A 217 6.98 -16.67 8.87
C TYR A 217 7.94 -17.84 9.03
N ILE A 218 7.74 -18.96 8.31
CA ILE A 218 8.69 -20.08 8.29
C ILE A 218 10.01 -19.63 7.66
N ASN A 219 9.97 -18.89 6.55
CA ASN A 219 11.19 -18.34 5.96
C ASN A 219 11.88 -17.34 6.88
N GLN A 220 11.12 -16.50 7.59
CA GLN A 220 11.67 -15.58 8.59
C GLN A 220 12.33 -16.34 9.76
N ILE A 221 11.75 -17.45 10.23
CA ILE A 221 12.37 -18.32 11.25
C ILE A 221 13.67 -18.93 10.70
N LYS A 222 13.66 -19.44 9.47
CA LYS A 222 14.86 -19.98 8.79
C LYS A 222 15.99 -18.96 8.70
N GLU A 223 15.66 -17.69 8.47
CA GLU A 223 16.61 -16.58 8.41
C GLU A 223 16.99 -16.00 9.79
N GLY A 224 16.52 -16.59 10.90
CA GLY A 224 16.77 -16.09 12.27
C GLY A 224 16.01 -14.82 12.64
N LYS A 225 15.06 -14.37 11.81
CA LYS A 225 14.27 -13.14 11.98
C LYS A 225 13.02 -13.39 12.82
N TYR A 226 13.19 -13.87 14.06
CA TYR A 226 12.08 -14.29 14.91
C TYR A 226 11.08 -13.17 15.24
N LYS A 227 11.56 -11.93 15.43
CA LYS A 227 10.69 -10.76 15.65
C LYS A 227 9.75 -10.53 14.46
N GLU A 228 10.26 -10.65 13.24
CA GLU A 228 9.46 -10.49 12.03
C GLU A 228 8.50 -11.65 11.81
N ALA A 229 8.88 -12.87 12.18
CA ALA A 229 7.99 -14.04 12.17
C ALA A 229 6.76 -13.82 13.07
N VAL A 230 6.96 -13.32 14.29
CA VAL A 230 5.86 -13.01 15.21
C VAL A 230 4.96 -11.91 14.65
N LYS A 231 5.53 -10.84 14.07
CA LYS A 231 4.76 -9.78 13.40
C LYS A 231 3.89 -10.35 12.27
N THR A 232 4.47 -11.20 11.41
CA THR A 232 3.74 -11.87 10.33
C THR A 232 2.57 -12.70 10.86
N ILE A 233 2.76 -13.48 11.93
CA ILE A 233 1.68 -14.26 12.53
C ILE A 233 0.58 -13.34 13.09
N ARG A 234 0.96 -12.28 13.80
CA ARG A 234 0.02 -11.29 14.39
C ARG A 234 -0.70 -10.42 13.39
N MET A 235 -0.31 -10.42 12.12
CA MET A 235 -1.12 -9.79 11.07
C MET A 235 -2.51 -10.42 10.95
N ARG A 236 -2.65 -11.71 11.33
CA ARG A 236 -3.91 -12.43 11.21
C ARG A 236 -4.34 -13.17 12.48
N ASN A 237 -3.43 -13.42 13.41
CA ASN A 237 -3.75 -14.13 14.65
C ASN A 237 -3.24 -13.37 15.89
N PRO A 238 -4.13 -12.77 16.70
CA PRO A 238 -3.74 -12.05 17.92
C PRO A 238 -3.32 -12.97 19.08
N LEU A 239 -3.60 -14.27 19.00
CA LEU A 239 -3.38 -15.23 20.07
C LEU A 239 -2.39 -16.34 19.65
N PRO A 240 -1.19 -16.00 19.14
CA PRO A 240 -0.29 -16.99 18.55
C PRO A 240 0.27 -17.97 19.59
N LEU A 241 0.44 -17.53 20.85
CA LEU A 241 0.86 -18.37 21.98
C LEU A 241 -0.15 -19.48 22.30
N ALA A 242 -1.44 -19.13 22.33
CA ALA A 242 -2.52 -20.08 22.59
C ALA A 242 -2.69 -21.03 21.39
N CYS A 243 -2.80 -20.48 20.18
CA CYS A 243 -2.91 -21.29 18.97
C CYS A 243 -1.71 -22.22 18.77
N GLY A 244 -0.49 -21.82 19.13
CA GLY A 244 0.69 -22.69 19.09
C GLY A 244 0.61 -23.94 19.98
N ARG A 245 -0.37 -24.00 20.91
CA ARG A 245 -0.55 -25.12 21.85
C ARG A 245 -1.83 -25.92 21.59
N VAL A 246 -2.90 -25.27 21.14
CA VAL A 246 -4.23 -25.91 21.00
C VAL A 246 -4.71 -26.07 19.56
N CYS A 247 -4.02 -25.49 18.57
CA CYS A 247 -4.44 -25.57 17.18
C CYS A 247 -4.36 -27.02 16.67
N PRO A 248 -5.41 -27.54 16.00
CA PRO A 248 -5.41 -28.86 15.37
C PRO A 248 -4.63 -28.89 14.05
N HIS A 249 -3.87 -27.83 13.74
CA HIS A 249 -2.91 -27.72 12.64
C HIS A 249 -3.37 -28.28 11.27
N PRO A 250 -4.56 -27.91 10.75
CA PRO A 250 -5.07 -28.43 9.47
C PRO A 250 -4.20 -27.98 8.28
N CYS A 251 -3.35 -26.98 8.48
CA CYS A 251 -2.37 -26.54 7.50
C CYS A 251 -1.21 -27.52 7.29
N GLU A 252 -1.00 -28.48 8.20
CA GLU A 252 -0.02 -29.55 8.07
C GLU A 252 -0.55 -30.70 7.19
N ASP A 253 -1.86 -30.97 7.24
CA ASP A 253 -2.50 -32.03 6.46
C ASP A 253 -2.36 -31.82 4.94
N GLU A 254 -2.47 -30.56 4.48
CA GLU A 254 -2.34 -30.16 3.07
C GLU A 254 -0.93 -29.66 2.71
N CYS A 255 0.08 -29.95 3.54
CA CYS A 255 1.43 -29.48 3.31
C CYS A 255 2.06 -30.17 2.10
N ARG A 256 2.34 -29.43 1.01
CA ARG A 256 3.02 -29.96 -0.18
C ARG A 256 4.36 -30.66 0.09
N ARG A 257 5.02 -30.37 1.21
CA ARG A 257 6.26 -31.05 1.58
C ARG A 257 6.01 -32.56 1.80
N GLY A 258 4.83 -32.93 2.28
CA GLY A 258 4.40 -34.33 2.44
C GLY A 258 4.26 -35.12 1.13
N ILE A 259 4.40 -34.47 -0.04
CA ILE A 259 4.48 -35.17 -1.33
C ILE A 259 5.86 -35.84 -1.50
N GLU A 260 6.91 -35.19 -0.99
CA GLU A 260 8.30 -35.68 -1.10
C GLU A 260 8.71 -36.48 0.15
N ASP A 261 8.35 -36.00 1.34
CA ASP A 261 8.63 -36.65 2.62
C ASP A 261 7.52 -36.41 3.66
N GLU A 262 7.78 -35.72 4.76
CA GLU A 262 6.82 -35.47 5.84
C GLU A 262 6.37 -33.99 5.86
N PRO A 263 5.12 -33.72 6.27
CA PRO A 263 4.67 -32.36 6.49
C PRO A 263 5.58 -31.57 7.42
N VAL A 264 5.73 -30.27 7.13
CA VAL A 264 6.45 -29.36 8.02
C VAL A 264 5.66 -29.22 9.33
N SER A 265 6.33 -29.29 10.49
CA SER A 265 5.73 -29.01 11.80
C SER A 265 5.42 -27.51 12.01
N ILE A 266 4.51 -26.98 11.20
CA ILE A 266 4.08 -25.58 11.11
C ILE A 266 3.65 -25.03 12.48
N ASN A 267 2.92 -25.81 13.27
CA ASN A 267 2.40 -25.39 14.57
C ASN A 267 3.52 -25.30 15.63
N GLN A 268 4.48 -26.23 15.62
CA GLN A 268 5.64 -26.17 16.51
C GLN A 268 6.53 -24.96 16.19
N LEU A 269 6.71 -24.63 14.91
CA LEU A 269 7.41 -23.40 14.51
C LEU A 269 6.69 -22.13 14.97
N LYS A 270 5.35 -22.12 14.88
CA LYS A 270 4.52 -21.02 15.41
C LYS A 270 4.66 -20.88 16.92
N ARG A 271 4.63 -22.00 17.64
CA ARG A 271 4.86 -22.03 19.10
C ARG A 271 6.25 -21.51 19.43
N PHE A 272 7.29 -22.00 18.77
CA PHE A 272 8.67 -21.54 18.97
C PHE A 272 8.80 -20.01 18.81
N ALA A 273 8.30 -19.45 17.70
CA ALA A 273 8.36 -18.01 17.47
C ALA A 273 7.58 -17.21 18.55
N SER A 274 6.44 -17.74 18.99
CA SER A 274 5.63 -17.11 20.03
C SER A 274 6.28 -17.18 21.41
N ASP A 275 6.86 -18.34 21.75
CA ASP A 275 7.56 -18.58 23.01
C ASP A 275 8.85 -17.73 23.07
N PHE A 276 9.52 -17.50 21.94
CA PHE A 276 10.63 -16.55 21.85
C PHE A 276 10.24 -15.15 22.35
N GLU A 277 9.10 -14.60 21.90
CA GLU A 277 8.63 -13.30 22.40
C GLU A 277 8.16 -13.36 23.87
N MET A 278 7.57 -14.49 24.29
CA MET A 278 7.19 -14.68 25.69
C MET A 278 8.40 -14.63 26.63
N ASN A 279 9.52 -15.21 26.19
CA ASN A 279 10.72 -15.35 27.00
C ASN A 279 11.74 -14.21 26.78
N SER A 280 11.56 -13.35 25.78
CA SER A 280 12.50 -12.27 25.47
C SER A 280 12.45 -11.07 26.42
N GLY A 281 11.56 -11.08 27.43
CA GLY A 281 11.37 -9.97 28.37
C GLY A 281 10.85 -8.66 27.75
N SER A 282 10.56 -8.67 26.45
CA SER A 282 10.12 -7.52 25.67
C SER A 282 8.99 -7.93 24.73
N ARG A 283 7.99 -7.06 24.59
CA ARG A 283 6.87 -7.25 23.66
C ARG A 283 7.15 -6.54 22.36
N ILE A 284 6.84 -7.20 21.25
CA ILE A 284 7.00 -6.61 19.93
C ILE A 284 5.89 -5.58 19.73
N PRO A 285 6.22 -4.32 19.39
CA PRO A 285 5.21 -3.28 19.21
C PRO A 285 4.26 -3.63 18.07
N ILE A 286 2.97 -3.38 18.31
CA ILE A 286 1.92 -3.59 17.32
C ILE A 286 1.64 -2.25 16.66
N LYS A 287 1.71 -2.22 15.33
CA LYS A 287 1.36 -1.04 14.54
C LYS A 287 -0.17 -0.90 14.51
N CYS A 288 -0.65 0.30 14.83
CA CYS A 288 -2.05 0.71 14.72
C CYS A 288 -2.17 1.89 13.76
N ALA A 289 -3.32 2.00 13.12
CA ALA A 289 -3.74 3.18 12.38
C ALA A 289 -4.00 4.36 13.36
N PRO A 290 -4.08 5.60 12.85
CA PRO A 290 -4.47 6.75 13.67
C PRO A 290 -5.87 6.56 14.27
N ASP A 291 -6.09 7.12 15.46
CA ASP A 291 -7.36 7.02 16.17
C ASP A 291 -8.50 7.65 15.35
N THR A 292 -9.69 7.03 15.42
CA THR A 292 -10.88 7.49 14.69
C THR A 292 -11.91 8.19 15.56
N ASP A 293 -11.61 8.41 16.85
CA ASP A 293 -12.52 8.92 17.90
C ASP A 293 -13.82 8.12 18.10
N LYS A 294 -13.99 7.00 17.39
CA LYS A 294 -15.13 6.10 17.51
C LYS A 294 -15.02 5.26 18.77
N LYS A 295 -16.17 5.01 19.39
CA LYS A 295 -16.28 4.15 20.58
C LYS A 295 -16.97 2.85 20.20
N VAL A 296 -16.36 1.72 20.57
CA VAL A 296 -16.91 0.38 20.32
C VAL A 296 -16.89 -0.41 21.63
N ALA A 297 -17.98 -1.12 21.92
CA ALA A 297 -18.07 -2.05 23.04
C ALA A 297 -18.02 -3.50 22.52
N VAL A 298 -17.15 -4.32 23.11
CA VAL A 298 -17.05 -5.75 22.81
C VAL A 298 -17.53 -6.53 24.04
N ILE A 299 -18.57 -7.34 23.88
CA ILE A 299 -19.15 -8.14 24.96
C ILE A 299 -18.54 -9.54 24.93
N GLY A 300 -17.79 -9.89 25.99
CA GLY A 300 -17.16 -11.19 26.19
C GLY A 300 -15.64 -11.18 26.02
N GLY A 301 -14.91 -11.69 27.02
CA GLY A 301 -13.44 -11.73 27.06
C GLY A 301 -12.81 -12.99 26.46
N GLY A 302 -13.56 -13.77 25.69
CA GLY A 302 -13.07 -14.98 25.02
C GLY A 302 -12.23 -14.69 23.77
N PRO A 303 -11.72 -15.73 23.08
CA PRO A 303 -10.89 -15.57 21.88
C PRO A 303 -11.53 -14.69 20.79
N ALA A 304 -12.84 -14.82 20.57
CA ALA A 304 -13.57 -14.02 19.59
C ALA A 304 -13.58 -12.53 19.96
N GLY A 305 -13.90 -12.20 21.23
CA GLY A 305 -13.94 -10.82 21.71
C GLY A 305 -12.55 -10.18 21.73
N LEU A 306 -11.53 -10.90 22.21
CA LEU A 306 -10.15 -10.42 22.18
C LEU A 306 -9.65 -10.19 20.75
N SER A 307 -10.00 -11.08 19.81
CA SER A 307 -9.64 -10.92 18.40
C SER A 307 -10.33 -9.70 17.78
N CYS A 308 -11.63 -9.53 18.03
CA CYS A 308 -12.39 -8.36 17.58
C CYS A 308 -11.76 -7.07 18.11
N ALA A 309 -11.55 -6.97 19.42
CA ALA A 309 -10.95 -5.80 20.06
C ALA A 309 -9.53 -5.51 19.52
N PHE A 310 -8.72 -6.56 19.30
CA PHE A 310 -7.37 -6.40 18.75
C PHE A 310 -7.39 -5.79 17.35
N PHE A 311 -8.20 -6.30 16.43
CA PHE A 311 -8.25 -5.77 15.06
C PHE A 311 -8.91 -4.39 15.00
N LEU A 312 -9.97 -4.15 15.78
CA LEU A 312 -10.59 -2.82 15.90
C LEU A 312 -9.58 -1.78 16.35
N ARG A 313 -8.76 -2.07 17.37
CA ARG A 313 -7.73 -1.13 17.81
C ARG A 313 -6.65 -0.89 16.75
N ARG A 314 -6.35 -1.88 15.90
CA ARG A 314 -5.32 -1.73 14.87
C ARG A 314 -5.78 -0.93 13.66
N ILE A 315 -7.08 -0.87 13.39
CA ILE A 315 -7.66 -0.08 12.30
C ILE A 315 -8.04 1.36 12.72
N GLY A 316 -7.79 1.73 13.97
CA GLY A 316 -7.98 3.09 14.50
C GLY A 316 -9.08 3.15 15.55
#